data_AF-A0A963PRY7-F1
#
_entry.id   AF-A0A963PRY7-F1
#
_cell.length_a   1.000
_cell.length_b   1.000
_cell.length_c   1.000
_cell.angle_alpha   90.00
_cell.angle_beta   90.00
_cell.angle_gamma   90.00
#
_symmetry.space_group_name_H-M   'P 1'
#
loop_
_entity.id
_entity.type
_entity.pdbx_description
1 polymer ?
#
loop_
_entity_poly.entity_id
_entity_poly.type
_entity_poly.pdbx_seq_one_letter_code
_entity_poly.pdbx_strand_id
1 'polypeptide(L)'
;HTMVRVMRGGVEVKISKRSGSYVTLRDLIDWTSKDAVRFFLLSRKPDTEYVFDVDLALAQNNDNPVYYVQYAHARICSVLRAWGGDEAALAAVDLGALQSAPAMALMLLLARYPDMLAGAARDFAPHDVTFYLRELAAAYHSYYDAERILVDEEPVRLARLALVAATAQVLRNGLALLGVDAPRTM
;
A
#
# COMPACT_ATOMS: atom_id res chain seq x y z
N HIS A 1 1.41 29.00 3.60
CA HIS A 1 2.35 27.87 3.56
C HIS A 1 2.38 27.22 4.91
N THR A 2 1.86 26.00 5.01
CA THR A 2 1.93 25.22 6.25
C THR A 2 3.30 24.55 6.34
N MET A 3 4.01 24.74 7.45
CA MET A 3 5.36 24.21 7.63
C MET A 3 5.27 22.76 8.14
N VAL A 4 6.03 21.84 7.53
CA VAL A 4 6.13 20.45 8.01
C VAL A 4 7.05 20.43 9.23
N ARG A 5 6.56 19.84 10.32
CA ARG A 5 7.37 19.54 11.52
C ARG A 5 7.98 18.15 11.37
N VAL A 6 9.20 17.96 11.88
CA VAL A 6 9.91 16.69 11.79
C VAL A 6 10.24 16.21 13.19
N MET A 7 9.84 14.98 13.51
CA MET A 7 10.10 14.32 14.79
C MET A 7 11.06 13.15 14.59
N ARG A 8 12.00 12.98 15.51
CA ARG A 8 12.92 11.83 15.56
C ARG A 8 13.33 11.56 17.00
N GLY A 9 13.31 10.30 17.43
CA GLY A 9 13.51 9.92 18.83
C GLY A 9 12.49 10.56 19.78
N GLY A 10 11.26 10.79 19.31
CA GLY A 10 10.21 11.46 20.10
C GLY A 10 10.42 12.95 20.35
N VAL A 11 11.43 13.58 19.74
CA VAL A 11 11.70 15.03 19.86
C VAL A 11 11.67 15.73 18.51
N GLU A 12 11.28 17.01 18.51
CA GLU A 12 11.29 17.83 17.29
C GLU A 12 12.73 18.11 16.86
N VAL A 13 13.03 17.82 15.59
CA VAL A 13 14.31 18.13 14.97
C VAL A 13 14.38 19.63 14.77
N LYS A 14 15.10 20.33 15.66
CA LYS A 14 15.15 21.79 15.68
C LYS A 14 15.77 22.36 14.40
N ILE A 15 14.99 23.14 13.67
CA ILE A 15 15.46 23.99 12.57
C ILE A 15 16.12 25.24 13.17
N SER A 16 17.43 25.40 13.01
CA SER A 16 18.16 26.58 13.47
C SER A 16 18.35 27.58 12.34
N LYS A 17 17.53 28.64 12.35
CA LYS A 17 17.64 29.78 11.42
C LYS A 17 18.96 30.55 11.57
N ARG A 18 19.64 30.45 12.72
CA ARG A 18 20.86 31.22 13.04
C ARG A 18 22.14 30.51 12.58
N SER A 19 22.12 29.18 12.53
CA SER A 19 23.27 28.38 12.05
C SER A 19 23.09 27.89 10.62
N GLY A 20 22.00 28.26 9.93
CA GLY A 20 21.68 27.77 8.58
C GLY A 20 21.29 26.29 8.52
N SER A 21 21.01 25.65 9.66
CA SER A 21 20.64 24.23 9.73
C SER A 21 19.13 24.06 9.62
N TYR A 22 18.65 23.51 8.51
CA TYR A 22 17.25 23.15 8.28
C TYR A 22 17.15 21.72 7.76
N VAL A 23 16.02 21.05 8.03
CA VAL A 23 15.74 19.73 7.47
C VAL A 23 15.24 19.90 6.04
N THR A 24 15.90 19.24 5.11
CA THR A 24 15.54 19.21 3.70
C THR A 24 14.75 17.96 3.35
N LEU A 25 14.08 17.97 2.19
CA LEU A 25 13.49 16.75 1.64
C LEU A 25 14.56 15.65 1.43
N ARG A 26 15.79 16.05 1.07
CA ARG A 26 16.90 15.12 0.89
C ARG A 26 17.28 14.44 2.21
N ASP A 27 17.33 15.20 3.31
CA ASP A 27 17.59 14.63 4.63
C ASP A 27 16.53 13.59 5.02
N LEU A 28 15.24 13.88 4.77
CA LEU A 28 14.18 12.91 5.05
C LEU A 28 14.33 11.62 4.22
N ILE A 29 14.69 11.76 2.94
CA ILE A 29 14.94 10.61 2.05
C ILE A 29 16.14 9.80 2.55
N ASP A 30 17.24 10.47 2.89
CA ASP A 30 18.48 9.85 3.36
C ASP A 30 18.30 9.17 4.73
N TRP A 31 17.46 9.72 5.60
CA TRP A 31 17.16 9.11 6.90
C TRP A 31 16.14 7.98 6.83
N THR A 32 15.32 7.93 5.77
CA THR A 32 14.22 6.97 5.62
C THR A 32 14.28 6.29 4.25
N SER A 33 13.42 6.68 3.33
CA SER A 33 13.47 6.30 1.92
C SER A 33 12.63 7.27 1.07
N LYS A 34 12.87 7.28 -0.24
CA LYS A 34 12.03 8.00 -1.22
C LYS A 34 10.55 7.61 -1.06
N ASP A 35 10.31 6.32 -0.89
CA ASP A 35 8.98 5.73 -0.81
C ASP A 35 8.24 6.17 0.44
N ALA A 36 8.89 6.12 1.60
CA ALA A 36 8.33 6.62 2.84
C ALA A 36 7.99 8.10 2.73
N VAL A 37 8.93 8.93 2.29
CA VAL A 37 8.70 10.38 2.15
C VAL A 37 7.51 10.68 1.24
N ARG A 38 7.41 10.03 0.07
CA ARG A 38 6.28 10.24 -0.84
C ARG A 38 4.97 9.77 -0.23
N PHE A 39 4.93 8.55 0.28
CA PHE A 39 3.69 7.97 0.80
C PHE A 39 3.14 8.82 1.96
N PHE A 40 3.99 9.17 2.93
CA PHE A 40 3.58 9.95 4.09
C PHE A 40 3.10 11.36 3.75
N LEU A 41 3.81 12.07 2.88
CA LEU A 41 3.41 13.42 2.45
C LEU A 41 2.12 13.40 1.62
N LEU A 42 1.91 12.37 0.80
CA LEU A 42 0.68 12.20 0.02
C LEU A 42 -0.49 11.70 0.86
N SER A 43 -0.27 11.16 2.07
CA SER A 43 -1.32 10.58 2.93
C SER A 43 -2.14 11.61 3.73
N ARG A 44 -2.13 12.87 3.29
CA ARG A 44 -2.74 14.01 3.99
C ARG A 44 -3.33 15.00 3.00
N LYS A 45 -4.30 15.78 3.47
CA LYS A 45 -4.83 16.91 2.70
C LYS A 45 -3.82 18.06 2.70
N PRO A 46 -3.68 18.79 1.59
CA PRO A 46 -2.66 19.83 1.43
C PRO A 46 -2.81 21.04 2.37
N ASP A 47 -3.98 21.19 2.99
CA ASP A 47 -4.34 22.27 3.91
C ASP A 47 -4.09 21.92 5.40
N THR A 48 -3.59 20.73 5.70
CA THR A 48 -3.37 20.27 7.07
C THR A 48 -1.93 20.49 7.55
N GLU A 49 -1.77 20.85 8.83
CA GLU A 49 -0.46 20.75 9.48
C GLU A 49 0.00 19.29 9.52
N TYR A 50 1.28 19.08 9.24
CA TYR A 50 1.83 17.75 9.16
C TYR A 50 3.10 17.59 9.99
N VAL A 51 3.14 16.49 10.74
CA VAL A 51 4.30 16.04 11.49
C VAL A 51 4.83 14.78 10.81
N PHE A 52 6.02 14.88 10.23
CA PHE A 52 6.75 13.73 9.71
C PHE A 52 7.51 13.06 10.85
N ASP A 53 7.10 11.85 11.20
CA ASP A 53 7.76 11.02 12.21
C ASP A 53 8.76 10.08 11.51
N VAL A 54 10.05 10.34 11.72
CA VAL A 54 11.14 9.58 11.11
C VAL A 54 11.19 8.13 11.62
N ASP A 55 10.88 7.92 12.89
CA ASP A 55 10.94 6.58 13.50
C ASP A 55 9.80 5.71 12.96
N LEU A 56 8.60 6.29 12.83
CA LEU A 56 7.47 5.62 12.20
C LEU A 56 7.74 5.30 10.72
N ALA A 57 8.38 6.23 9.99
CA ALA A 57 8.73 6.02 8.59
C ALA A 57 9.79 4.92 8.37
N LEU A 58 10.61 4.65 9.38
CA LEU A 58 11.60 3.55 9.39
C LEU A 58 11.04 2.21 9.88
N ALA A 59 9.94 2.23 10.62
CA ALA A 59 9.41 1.03 11.25
C ALA A 59 9.00 -0.01 10.20
N GLN A 60 9.41 -1.26 10.41
CA GLN A 60 9.01 -2.41 9.59
C GLN A 60 7.89 -3.18 10.29
N ASN A 61 6.78 -2.50 10.55
CA ASN A 61 5.63 -3.04 11.25
C ASN A 61 4.32 -2.47 10.66
N ASN A 62 3.18 -2.90 11.22
CA ASN A 62 1.86 -2.52 10.73
C ASN A 62 1.51 -1.03 10.96
N ASP A 63 2.23 -0.34 11.84
CA ASP A 63 1.99 1.09 12.10
C ASP A 63 2.51 1.95 10.95
N ASN A 64 3.55 1.50 10.25
CA ASN A 64 4.08 2.16 9.07
C ASN A 64 3.19 1.86 7.85
N PRO A 65 2.44 2.85 7.33
CA PRO A 65 1.48 2.63 6.26
C PRO A 65 2.13 2.27 4.91
N VAL A 66 3.35 2.75 4.63
CA VAL A 66 4.03 2.37 3.38
C VAL A 66 4.52 0.92 3.45
N TYR A 67 5.13 0.54 4.58
CA TYR A 67 5.55 -0.84 4.82
C TYR A 67 4.36 -1.79 4.76
N TYR A 68 3.25 -1.45 5.40
CA TYR A 68 2.03 -2.25 5.41
C TYR A 68 1.50 -2.58 4.01
N VAL A 69 1.42 -1.56 3.13
CA VAL A 69 0.95 -1.74 1.75
C VAL A 69 1.97 -2.50 0.90
N GLN A 70 3.26 -2.17 1.04
CA GLN A 70 4.33 -2.86 0.31
C GLN A 70 4.44 -4.34 0.70
N TYR A 71 4.29 -4.64 1.99
CA TYR A 71 4.31 -6.00 2.51
C TYR A 71 3.14 -6.83 2.00
N ALA A 72 1.94 -6.25 1.90
CA ALA A 72 0.80 -6.90 1.26
C ALA A 72 1.13 -7.34 -0.17
N HIS A 73 1.69 -6.45 -0.98
CA HIS A 73 2.09 -6.76 -2.36
C HIS A 73 3.18 -7.83 -2.41
N ALA A 74 4.24 -7.71 -1.60
CA ALA A 74 5.33 -8.67 -1.55
C ALA A 74 4.87 -10.07 -1.12
N ARG A 75 3.93 -10.15 -0.17
CA ARG A 75 3.34 -11.41 0.31
C ARG A 75 2.52 -12.08 -0.78
N ILE A 76 1.70 -11.33 -1.54
CA ILE A 76 0.98 -11.88 -2.69
C ILE A 76 1.96 -12.43 -3.73
N CYS A 77 3.00 -11.66 -4.08
CA CYS A 77 4.02 -12.12 -5.01
C CYS A 77 4.71 -13.41 -4.52
N SER A 78 4.89 -13.57 -3.21
CA SER A 78 5.41 -14.81 -2.62
C SER A 78 4.47 -15.99 -2.83
N VAL A 79 3.15 -15.80 -2.61
CA VAL A 79 2.13 -16.83 -2.86
C VAL A 79 2.10 -17.24 -4.33
N LEU A 80 2.12 -16.28 -5.25
CA LEU A 80 2.12 -16.55 -6.70
C LEU A 80 3.39 -17.31 -7.14
N ARG A 81 4.55 -16.92 -6.62
CA ARG A 81 5.81 -17.67 -6.84
C ARG A 81 5.76 -19.09 -6.30
N ALA A 82 5.17 -19.29 -5.11
CA ALA A 82 5.04 -20.61 -4.50
C ALA A 82 4.07 -21.52 -5.27
N TRP A 83 3.05 -20.95 -5.91
CA TRP A 83 2.19 -21.68 -6.84
C TRP A 83 2.93 -22.10 -8.12
N GLY A 84 3.76 -21.23 -8.68
CA GLY A 84 4.63 -21.54 -9.81
C GLY A 84 3.91 -21.72 -11.16
N GLY A 85 2.63 -21.37 -11.25
CA GLY A 85 1.85 -21.41 -12.49
C GLY A 85 1.90 -20.11 -13.29
N ASP A 86 1.13 -20.07 -14.37
CA ASP A 86 1.02 -18.91 -15.26
C ASP A 86 -0.08 -17.95 -14.79
N GLU A 87 0.32 -16.76 -14.31
CA GLU A 87 -0.61 -15.71 -13.89
C GLU A 87 -1.57 -15.28 -15.00
N ALA A 88 -1.19 -15.38 -16.28
CA ALA A 88 -2.06 -15.02 -17.41
C ALA A 88 -3.27 -15.97 -17.53
N ALA A 89 -3.12 -17.23 -17.14
CA ALA A 89 -4.20 -18.21 -17.14
C ALA A 89 -5.30 -17.88 -16.10
N LEU A 90 -4.97 -17.10 -15.06
CA LEU A 90 -5.91 -16.73 -14.00
C LEU A 90 -7.05 -15.83 -14.50
N ALA A 91 -6.88 -15.13 -15.63
CA ALA A 91 -7.89 -14.23 -16.18
C ALA A 91 -9.16 -14.94 -16.67
N ALA A 92 -9.09 -16.25 -16.96
CA ALA A 92 -10.20 -17.07 -17.47
C ALA A 92 -10.74 -18.07 -16.43
N VAL A 93 -10.27 -17.99 -15.18
CA VAL A 93 -10.65 -18.91 -14.11
C VAL A 93 -12.09 -18.66 -13.66
N ASP A 94 -12.83 -19.75 -13.40
CA ASP A 94 -14.13 -19.68 -12.73
C ASP A 94 -13.96 -19.21 -11.28
N LEU A 95 -14.64 -18.10 -10.95
CA LEU A 95 -14.58 -17.47 -9.63
C LEU A 95 -15.66 -17.99 -8.68
N GLY A 96 -16.46 -18.99 -9.08
CA GLY A 96 -17.59 -19.53 -8.31
C GLY A 96 -17.25 -19.96 -6.88
N ALA A 97 -15.99 -20.30 -6.59
CA ALA A 97 -15.53 -20.65 -5.24
C ALA A 97 -15.36 -19.45 -4.28
N LEU A 98 -15.36 -18.20 -4.77
CA LEU A 98 -15.16 -16.99 -3.97
C LEU A 98 -16.45 -16.52 -3.28
N GLN A 99 -16.94 -17.31 -2.32
CA GLN A 99 -18.24 -17.07 -1.66
C GLN A 99 -18.14 -16.51 -0.25
N SER A 100 -16.95 -16.45 0.34
CA SER A 100 -16.82 -15.99 1.73
C SER A 100 -16.98 -14.48 1.87
N ALA A 101 -17.35 -14.04 3.06
CA ALA A 101 -17.46 -12.61 3.37
C ALA A 101 -16.11 -11.87 3.16
N PRO A 102 -14.94 -12.39 3.57
CA PRO A 102 -13.65 -11.75 3.28
C PRO A 102 -13.32 -11.69 1.77
N ALA A 103 -13.64 -12.74 1.00
CA ALA A 103 -13.45 -12.72 -0.45
C ALA A 103 -14.33 -11.65 -1.11
N MET A 104 -15.59 -11.58 -0.72
CA MET A 104 -16.55 -10.58 -1.22
C MET A 104 -16.11 -9.15 -0.88
N ALA A 105 -15.65 -8.91 0.35
CA ALA A 105 -15.15 -7.60 0.76
C ALA A 105 -13.96 -7.15 -0.09
N LEU A 106 -13.01 -8.06 -0.37
CA LEU A 106 -11.86 -7.78 -1.22
C LEU A 106 -12.28 -7.50 -2.67
N MET A 107 -13.17 -8.31 -3.24
CA MET A 107 -13.71 -8.10 -4.59
C MET A 107 -14.42 -6.74 -4.74
N LEU A 108 -15.22 -6.34 -3.75
CA LEU A 108 -15.91 -5.05 -3.74
C LEU A 108 -14.91 -3.88 -3.71
N LEU A 109 -13.81 -3.99 -2.97
CA LEU A 109 -12.77 -2.96 -2.96
C LEU A 109 -12.02 -2.88 -4.29
N LEU A 110 -11.73 -4.01 -4.92
CA LEU A 110 -11.14 -4.02 -6.26
C LEU A 110 -12.05 -3.34 -7.29
N ALA A 111 -13.35 -3.63 -7.23
CA ALA A 111 -14.34 -3.03 -8.13
C ALA A 111 -14.46 -1.50 -7.98
N ARG A 112 -14.19 -0.95 -6.78
CA ARG A 112 -14.22 0.49 -6.51
C ARG A 112 -13.00 1.25 -7.03
N TYR A 113 -11.92 0.56 -7.41
CA TYR A 113 -10.67 1.21 -7.79
C TYR A 113 -10.83 2.26 -8.92
N PRO A 114 -11.54 1.98 -10.02
CA PRO A 114 -11.66 2.94 -11.13
C PRO A 114 -12.39 4.23 -10.72
N ASP A 115 -13.49 4.11 -9.97
CA ASP A 115 -14.28 5.25 -9.52
C ASP A 115 -13.52 6.09 -8.49
N MET A 116 -12.84 5.43 -7.55
CA MET A 116 -11.95 6.09 -6.59
C MET A 116 -10.85 6.87 -7.31
N LEU A 117 -10.19 6.24 -8.29
CA LEU A 117 -9.11 6.87 -9.05
C LEU A 117 -9.62 8.07 -9.85
N ALA A 118 -10.78 7.95 -10.48
CA ALA A 118 -11.42 9.05 -11.21
C ALA A 118 -11.80 10.22 -10.30
N GLY A 119 -12.28 9.93 -9.08
CA GLY A 119 -12.53 10.91 -8.03
C GLY A 119 -11.25 11.64 -7.62
N ALA A 120 -10.23 10.89 -7.21
CA ALA A 120 -8.93 11.42 -6.79
C ALA A 120 -8.28 12.30 -7.87
N ALA A 121 -8.40 11.93 -9.15
CA ALA A 121 -7.90 12.71 -10.27
C ALA A 121 -8.67 14.01 -10.48
N ARG A 122 -10.01 13.97 -10.40
CA ARG A 122 -10.88 15.15 -10.57
C ARG A 122 -10.63 16.20 -9.49
N ASP A 123 -10.46 15.75 -8.26
CA ASP A 123 -10.39 16.60 -7.08
C ASP A 123 -8.95 16.94 -6.69
N PHE A 124 -7.96 16.49 -7.46
CA PHE A 124 -6.53 16.59 -7.14
C PHE A 124 -6.21 16.08 -5.72
N ALA A 125 -6.79 14.94 -5.36
CA ALA A 125 -6.77 14.34 -4.04
C ALA A 125 -5.92 13.04 -4.01
N PRO A 126 -4.58 13.11 -4.13
CA PRO A 126 -3.74 11.90 -4.11
C PRO A 126 -3.78 11.14 -2.78
N HIS A 127 -4.21 11.79 -1.70
CA HIS A 127 -4.42 11.14 -0.41
C HIS A 127 -5.50 10.07 -0.46
N ASP A 128 -6.51 10.20 -1.33
CA ASP A 128 -7.54 9.18 -1.49
C ASP A 128 -6.95 7.87 -2.02
N VAL A 129 -5.94 7.95 -2.91
CA VAL A 129 -5.21 6.77 -3.38
C VAL A 129 -4.45 6.10 -2.23
N THR A 130 -3.81 6.88 -1.35
CA THR A 130 -3.11 6.30 -0.18
C THR A 130 -4.08 5.62 0.79
N PHE A 131 -5.27 6.21 1.02
CA PHE A 131 -6.28 5.64 1.90
C PHE A 131 -6.85 4.35 1.32
N TYR A 132 -7.18 4.38 0.03
CA TYR A 132 -7.63 3.19 -0.71
C TYR A 132 -6.62 2.05 -0.64
N LEU A 133 -5.33 2.33 -0.88
CA LEU A 133 -4.29 1.30 -0.86
C LEU A 133 -4.13 0.65 0.53
N ARG A 134 -4.26 1.45 1.60
CA ARG A 134 -4.25 0.93 2.97
C ARG A 134 -5.47 0.06 3.27
N GLU A 135 -6.65 0.49 2.82
CA GLU A 135 -7.89 -0.28 2.97
C GLU A 135 -7.81 -1.60 2.18
N LEU A 136 -7.31 -1.57 0.95
CA LEU A 136 -7.12 -2.76 0.12
C LEU A 136 -6.11 -3.73 0.74
N ALA A 137 -4.99 -3.22 1.25
CA ALA A 137 -4.01 -4.04 1.97
C ALA A 137 -4.64 -4.69 3.21
N ALA A 138 -5.41 -3.94 4.01
CA ALA A 138 -6.09 -4.45 5.18
C ALA A 138 -7.10 -5.56 4.83
N ALA A 139 -7.92 -5.35 3.80
CA ALA A 139 -8.87 -6.36 3.32
C ALA A 139 -8.17 -7.62 2.82
N TYR A 140 -7.03 -7.48 2.13
CA TYR A 140 -6.19 -8.61 1.76
C TYR A 140 -5.61 -9.33 2.98
N HIS A 141 -5.17 -8.61 4.01
CA HIS A 141 -4.70 -9.22 5.25
C HIS A 141 -5.79 -10.06 5.90
N SER A 142 -6.99 -9.50 6.07
CA SER A 142 -8.14 -10.24 6.59
C SER A 142 -8.51 -11.46 5.72
N TYR A 143 -8.47 -11.32 4.40
CA TYR A 143 -8.75 -12.43 3.48
C TYR A 143 -7.72 -13.56 3.62
N TYR A 144 -6.44 -13.22 3.64
CA TYR A 144 -5.34 -14.18 3.76
C TYR A 144 -5.36 -14.93 5.10
N ASP A 145 -5.72 -14.25 6.19
CA ASP A 145 -5.77 -14.84 7.51
C ASP A 145 -6.97 -15.79 7.65
N ALA A 146 -8.08 -15.49 6.96
CA ALA A 146 -9.29 -16.31 6.97
C ALA A 146 -9.24 -17.49 5.98
N GLU A 147 -8.58 -17.34 4.84
CA GLU A 147 -8.58 -18.32 3.76
C GLU A 147 -7.17 -18.73 3.30
N ARG A 148 -6.88 -20.02 3.42
CA ARG A 148 -5.69 -20.59 2.80
C ARG A 148 -5.81 -20.53 1.27
N ILE A 149 -4.90 -19.81 0.61
CA ILE A 149 -4.91 -19.66 -0.85
C ILE A 149 -4.45 -20.94 -1.55
N LEU A 150 -3.30 -21.49 -1.15
CA LEU A 150 -2.73 -22.70 -1.73
C LEU A 150 -3.33 -23.94 -1.07
N VAL A 151 -4.42 -24.42 -1.68
CA VAL A 151 -5.15 -25.64 -1.31
C VAL A 151 -5.04 -26.71 -2.40
N ASP A 152 -5.38 -27.94 -2.06
CA ASP A 152 -5.26 -29.08 -2.98
C ASP A 152 -6.32 -29.03 -4.09
N GLU A 153 -7.55 -28.61 -3.76
CA GLU A 153 -8.66 -28.45 -4.69
C GLU A 153 -8.35 -27.36 -5.72
N GLU A 154 -8.04 -27.79 -6.95
CA GLU A 154 -7.58 -26.90 -8.02
C GLU A 154 -8.56 -25.77 -8.37
N PRO A 155 -9.87 -26.01 -8.55
CA PRO A 155 -10.81 -24.92 -8.86
C PRO A 155 -10.83 -23.83 -7.78
N VAL A 156 -10.79 -24.24 -6.50
CA VAL A 156 -10.74 -23.32 -5.37
C VAL A 156 -9.40 -22.57 -5.36
N ARG A 157 -8.28 -23.29 -5.48
CA ARG A 157 -6.94 -22.70 -5.51
C ARG A 157 -6.82 -21.65 -6.61
N LEU A 158 -7.23 -21.97 -7.83
CA LEU A 158 -7.15 -21.05 -8.97
C LEU A 158 -8.03 -19.81 -8.77
N ALA A 159 -9.25 -19.96 -8.25
CA ALA A 159 -10.13 -18.82 -7.98
C ALA A 159 -9.52 -17.87 -6.93
N ARG A 160 -8.94 -18.42 -5.86
CA ARG A 160 -8.24 -17.64 -4.82
C ARG A 160 -6.99 -16.97 -5.35
N LEU A 161 -6.22 -17.65 -6.19
CA LEU A 161 -5.05 -17.09 -6.87
C LEU A 161 -5.43 -15.93 -7.79
N ALA A 162 -6.52 -16.04 -8.55
CA ALA A 162 -7.02 -14.97 -9.39
C ALA A 162 -7.37 -13.71 -8.58
N LEU A 163 -8.03 -13.87 -7.43
CA LEU A 163 -8.37 -12.76 -6.55
C LEU A 163 -7.12 -12.04 -6.01
N VAL A 164 -6.12 -12.78 -5.53
CA VAL A 164 -4.91 -12.16 -5.01
C VAL A 164 -4.03 -11.59 -6.12
N ALA A 165 -3.97 -12.21 -7.31
CA ALA A 165 -3.28 -11.65 -8.46
C ALA A 165 -3.88 -10.29 -8.89
N ALA A 166 -5.20 -10.19 -8.96
CA ALA A 166 -5.89 -8.92 -9.20
C ALA A 166 -5.58 -7.88 -8.10
N THR A 167 -5.48 -8.33 -6.85
CA THR A 167 -5.10 -7.46 -5.73
C THR A 167 -3.67 -6.93 -5.87
N ALA A 168 -2.69 -7.77 -6.20
CA ALA A 168 -1.32 -7.34 -6.44
C ALA A 168 -1.24 -6.36 -7.62
N GLN A 169 -2.01 -6.60 -8.68
CA GLN A 169 -2.08 -5.69 -9.83
C GLN A 169 -2.56 -4.29 -9.41
N VAL A 170 -3.63 -4.19 -8.63
CA VAL A 170 -4.17 -2.90 -8.17
C VAL A 170 -3.23 -2.21 -7.19
N LEU A 171 -2.65 -2.95 -6.24
CA LEU A 171 -1.63 -2.41 -5.33
C LEU A 171 -0.44 -1.82 -6.10
N ARG A 172 0.08 -2.56 -7.09
CA ARG A 172 1.18 -2.11 -7.95
C ARG A 172 0.82 -0.84 -8.72
N ASN A 173 -0.38 -0.78 -9.28
CA ASN A 173 -0.85 0.37 -10.05
C ASN A 173 -0.95 1.63 -9.17
N GLY A 174 -1.57 1.52 -8.00
CA GLY A 174 -1.70 2.66 -7.08
C GLY A 174 -0.35 3.12 -6.51
N LEU A 175 0.53 2.19 -6.13
CA LEU A 175 1.88 2.54 -5.67
C LEU A 175 2.69 3.25 -6.76
N ALA A 176 2.65 2.74 -8.00
CA ALA A 176 3.32 3.37 -9.13
C ALA A 176 2.82 4.79 -9.41
N LEU A 177 1.50 5.02 -9.29
CA LEU A 177 0.91 6.35 -9.44
C LEU A 177 1.43 7.35 -8.38
N LEU A 178 1.66 6.88 -7.16
CA LEU A 178 2.26 7.68 -6.08
C LEU A 178 3.78 7.87 -6.24
N GLY A 179 4.41 7.14 -7.16
CA GLY A 179 5.86 7.08 -7.32
C GLY A 179 6.56 6.30 -6.20
N VAL A 180 5.85 5.36 -5.59
CA VAL A 180 6.30 4.44 -4.53
C VAL A 180 6.52 3.07 -5.15
N ASP A 181 7.58 2.37 -4.75
CA ASP A 181 7.90 1.08 -5.33
C ASP A 181 6.97 -0.02 -4.77
N ALA A 182 6.67 -1.02 -5.59
CA ALA A 182 5.87 -2.19 -5.23
C ALA A 182 6.77 -3.43 -5.16
N PRO A 183 7.45 -3.68 -4.02
CA PRO A 183 8.45 -4.73 -3.94
C PRO A 183 7.81 -6.11 -4.14
N ARG A 184 8.49 -6.97 -4.90
CA ARG A 184 8.08 -8.37 -5.08
C ARG A 184 8.53 -9.27 -3.91
N THR A 185 9.47 -8.78 -3.10
CA THR A 185 10.08 -9.44 -1.93
C THR A 185 10.39 -8.37 -0.89
N MET A 186 10.13 -8.65 0.39
CA MET A 186 10.49 -7.82 1.54
C MET A 186 10.98 -8.70 2.67
#